data_AF-A0A178DKM6-F1
#
_entry.id   AF-A0A178DKM6-F1
#
_cell.length_a   1.000
_cell.length_b   1.000
_cell.length_c   1.000
_cell.angle_alpha   90.00
_cell.angle_beta   90.00
_cell.angle_gamma   90.00
#
_symmetry.space_group_name_H-M   'P 1'
#
loop_
_entity.id
_entity.type
_entity.pdbx_description
1 polymer ?
#
loop_
_entity_poly.entity_id
_entity_poly.type
_entity_poly.pdbx_seq_one_letter_code
_entity_poly.pdbx_strand_id
1 'polypeptide(L)'
;MEEIYRSAVGVVVCLTTHDFAHSTTSCRSVRAMECIRRVYENVPELDKFLTSKDDSACVNWEADWDLKRKVHFRLHEYLVSAIRDKAFRVCWLDVLRMRSMPWFSRVWVLQEYACHENVIFLFASQHIDGKVLAAVLLTYLWDRQVPSMVDHMITQLHASEGLITQCDQSDSSDTSPARHWLSLNSYVYNTLRIKSYAPQQRRCIVDLLNHSRISIASDKRDHVYSCLGLASDTYGIKPYYKPDLSAEALFTHVMRLILLNTQDINIIQCASTALGNHSESLPSWVPDWSESRQREDAQYYNFYEGGLRAGGDTCVDIEFLDDGTTLQTKGVLLDTLVVEIKEQVWRGQRADIVNTFNNPRGRILQPDAHISPKPPKQGDEVWILYGSALPFLLRRVGTDYLFLRPVFVQSIDGTNVGSGEFMELKVDLATQTKTLRIR
;
A
#
# COMPACT_ATOMS: atom_id res chain seq x y z
N MET A 1 -20.76 -4.45 14.18
CA MET A 1 -19.74 -5.08 13.31
C MET A 1 -18.50 -5.43 14.13
N GLU A 2 -17.75 -4.46 14.67
CA GLU A 2 -16.62 -4.73 15.61
C GLU A 2 -17.02 -5.67 16.77
N GLU A 3 -18.21 -5.47 17.35
CA GLU A 3 -18.79 -6.32 18.40
C GLU A 3 -18.89 -7.80 18.02
N ILE A 4 -19.06 -8.14 16.74
CA ILE A 4 -19.22 -9.53 16.28
C ILE A 4 -17.90 -10.31 16.43
N TYR A 5 -16.78 -9.69 16.04
CA TYR A 5 -15.46 -10.34 16.11
C TYR A 5 -14.81 -10.21 17.49
N ARG A 6 -15.06 -9.11 18.23
CA ARG A 6 -14.52 -8.92 19.59
C ARG A 6 -15.21 -9.75 20.67
N SER A 7 -16.47 -10.16 20.48
CA SER A 7 -17.20 -11.01 21.43
C SER A 7 -16.96 -12.51 21.23
N ALA A 8 -16.28 -12.88 20.14
CA ALA A 8 -15.90 -14.26 19.86
C ALA A 8 -14.77 -14.75 20.78
N VAL A 9 -14.71 -16.07 21.01
CA VAL A 9 -13.60 -16.74 21.73
C VAL A 9 -12.45 -17.14 20.77
N GLY A 10 -12.76 -17.17 19.48
CA GLY A 10 -11.89 -17.58 18.38
C GLY A 10 -12.58 -17.30 17.05
N VAL A 11 -11.81 -17.06 15.99
CA VAL A 11 -12.34 -16.96 14.62
C VAL A 11 -11.88 -18.15 13.80
N VAL A 12 -12.80 -18.72 13.02
CA VAL A 12 -12.52 -19.79 12.07
C VAL A 12 -12.73 -19.26 10.66
N VAL A 13 -11.67 -19.24 9.86
CA VAL A 13 -11.67 -18.74 8.48
C VAL A 13 -11.77 -19.92 7.51
N CYS A 14 -12.90 -20.04 6.82
CA CYS A 14 -13.07 -21.01 5.74
C CYS A 14 -12.53 -20.46 4.42
N LEU A 15 -11.38 -20.96 3.96
CA LEU A 15 -10.77 -20.53 2.69
C LEU A 15 -11.47 -21.13 1.46
N THR A 16 -12.20 -22.25 1.62
CA THR A 16 -12.81 -23.02 0.52
C THR A 16 -14.33 -22.98 0.58
N THR A 17 -14.99 -22.88 -0.57
CA THR A 17 -16.44 -23.13 -0.70
C THR A 17 -16.76 -24.62 -0.59
N HIS A 18 -18.03 -24.96 -0.38
CA HIS A 18 -18.53 -26.33 -0.36
C HIS A 18 -18.11 -27.12 -1.63
N ASP A 19 -18.33 -26.54 -2.80
CA ASP A 19 -18.10 -27.21 -4.08
C ASP A 19 -16.60 -27.35 -4.40
N PHE A 20 -15.79 -26.39 -3.95
CA PHE A 20 -14.33 -26.51 -3.98
C PHE A 20 -13.83 -27.59 -3.01
N ALA A 21 -14.46 -27.75 -1.84
CA ALA A 21 -14.09 -28.78 -0.87
C ALA A 21 -14.44 -30.21 -1.31
N HIS A 22 -15.49 -30.41 -2.11
CA HIS A 22 -15.82 -31.71 -2.71
C HIS A 22 -14.96 -32.04 -3.94
N SER A 23 -14.64 -31.05 -4.78
CA SER A 23 -13.78 -31.24 -5.96
C SER A 23 -12.28 -31.33 -5.62
N THR A 24 -11.86 -30.73 -4.51
CA THR A 24 -10.52 -30.89 -3.95
C THR A 24 -10.45 -32.20 -3.17
N THR A 25 -9.78 -33.20 -3.76
CA THR A 25 -9.53 -34.48 -3.05
C THR A 25 -8.88 -34.23 -1.69
N SER A 26 -9.36 -34.90 -0.64
CA SER A 26 -8.88 -34.72 0.75
C SER A 26 -7.36 -34.83 0.93
N CYS A 27 -6.66 -35.51 0.01
CA CYS A 27 -5.20 -35.55 -0.01
C CYS A 27 -4.51 -34.21 -0.33
N ARG A 28 -5.16 -33.29 -1.08
CA ARG A 28 -4.60 -31.96 -1.41
C ARG A 28 -4.56 -31.04 -0.19
N SER A 29 -5.66 -30.97 0.57
CA SER A 29 -5.74 -30.18 1.80
C SER A 29 -4.78 -30.71 2.88
N VAL A 30 -4.67 -32.04 3.02
CA VAL A 30 -3.67 -32.67 3.88
C VAL A 30 -2.25 -32.28 3.47
N ARG A 31 -1.90 -32.41 2.19
CA ARG A 31 -0.56 -32.03 1.70
C ARG A 31 -0.23 -30.55 1.92
N ALA A 32 -1.16 -29.63 1.65
CA ALA A 32 -0.92 -28.20 1.86
C ALA A 32 -0.58 -27.89 3.33
N MET A 33 -1.42 -28.38 4.26
CA MET A 33 -1.25 -28.10 5.69
C MET A 33 -0.02 -28.78 6.28
N GLU A 34 0.25 -30.02 5.88
CA GLU A 34 1.45 -30.75 6.29
C GLU A 34 2.73 -30.09 5.76
N CYS A 35 2.70 -29.50 4.56
CA CYS A 35 3.84 -28.76 4.01
C CYS A 35 4.17 -27.52 4.83
N ILE A 36 3.15 -26.73 5.22
CA ILE A 36 3.35 -25.55 6.07
C ILE A 36 3.88 -25.95 7.45
N ARG A 37 3.33 -27.00 8.09
CA ARG A 37 3.85 -27.53 9.36
C ARG A 37 5.31 -27.96 9.24
N ARG A 38 5.64 -28.77 8.24
CA ARG A 38 7.01 -29.24 7.97
C ARG A 38 7.98 -28.07 7.78
N VAL A 39 7.60 -27.02 7.06
CA VAL A 39 8.45 -25.81 6.91
C VAL A 39 8.64 -25.11 8.25
N TYR A 40 7.55 -24.93 9.02
CA TYR A 40 7.59 -24.27 10.32
C TYR A 40 8.49 -25.01 11.34
N GLU A 41 8.34 -26.32 11.44
CA GLU A 41 9.15 -27.18 12.33
C GLU A 41 10.64 -27.21 11.97
N ASN A 42 10.98 -27.06 10.69
CA ASN A 42 12.37 -27.09 10.22
C ASN A 42 13.03 -25.70 10.18
N VAL A 43 12.29 -24.62 10.41
CA VAL A 43 12.81 -23.25 10.48
C VAL A 43 12.27 -22.58 11.77
N PRO A 44 12.73 -23.01 12.96
CA PRO A 44 12.17 -22.59 14.25
C PRO A 44 12.36 -21.10 14.56
N GLU A 45 13.18 -20.38 13.79
CA GLU A 45 13.29 -18.93 13.92
C GLU A 45 12.10 -18.15 13.32
N LEU A 46 11.17 -18.81 12.60
CA LEU A 46 10.00 -18.16 11.97
C LEU A 46 9.09 -17.42 12.95
N ASP A 47 8.94 -17.88 14.20
CA ASP A 47 8.14 -17.15 15.21
C ASP A 47 8.69 -15.75 15.50
N LYS A 48 10.02 -15.58 15.41
CA LYS A 48 10.68 -14.29 15.65
C LYS A 48 10.22 -13.24 14.64
N PHE A 49 9.83 -13.69 13.44
CA PHE A 49 9.28 -12.86 12.37
C PHE A 49 7.91 -12.28 12.71
N LEU A 50 7.11 -12.96 13.54
CA LEU A 50 5.82 -12.45 14.01
C LEU A 50 5.95 -11.52 15.22
N THR A 51 7.02 -11.66 16.00
CA THR A 51 7.24 -10.85 17.22
C THR A 51 7.87 -9.49 16.98
N SER A 52 8.39 -9.23 15.77
CA SER A 52 8.91 -7.93 15.37
C SER A 52 7.82 -6.86 15.37
N LYS A 53 8.11 -5.68 15.92
CA LYS A 53 7.13 -4.57 15.99
C LYS A 53 6.98 -3.78 14.67
N ASP A 54 7.94 -3.95 13.77
CA ASP A 54 8.15 -3.06 12.63
C ASP A 54 7.63 -3.66 11.31
N ASP A 55 6.32 -3.80 11.18
CA ASP A 55 5.67 -4.08 9.89
C ASP A 55 4.87 -2.92 9.33
N SER A 56 4.57 -1.90 10.15
CA SER A 56 3.90 -0.67 9.71
C SER A 56 4.60 -0.05 8.51
N ALA A 57 3.86 0.15 7.42
CA ALA A 57 4.32 0.84 6.20
C ALA A 57 4.49 2.37 6.39
N CYS A 58 4.71 2.80 7.64
CA CYS A 58 4.61 4.17 8.13
C CYS A 58 5.28 4.35 9.52
N VAL A 59 6.34 3.58 9.82
CA VAL A 59 7.29 3.90 10.91
C VAL A 59 8.71 3.49 10.53
N ASN A 60 9.64 4.43 10.69
CA ASN A 60 11.11 4.32 10.52
C ASN A 60 11.74 2.93 10.81
N TRP A 61 12.49 2.44 9.82
CA TRP A 61 13.22 1.18 9.86
C TRP A 61 14.70 1.39 10.18
N GLU A 62 15.24 0.70 11.21
CA GLU A 62 16.68 0.37 11.23
C GLU A 62 17.06 -0.75 12.22
N ALA A 63 16.31 -0.95 13.32
CA ALA A 63 16.70 -1.90 14.38
C ALA A 63 16.42 -3.39 14.07
N ASP A 64 15.31 -3.73 13.39
CA ASP A 64 14.81 -5.12 13.29
C ASP A 64 15.04 -5.78 11.89
N TRP A 65 15.50 -5.01 10.90
CA TRP A 65 15.68 -5.49 9.52
C TRP A 65 16.69 -6.65 9.40
N ASP A 66 17.71 -6.65 10.25
CA ASP A 66 18.75 -7.69 10.27
C ASP A 66 18.24 -9.03 10.84
N LEU A 67 17.29 -9.00 11.78
CA LEU A 67 16.66 -10.23 12.29
C LEU A 67 15.75 -10.82 11.20
N LYS A 68 14.89 -9.98 10.59
CA LYS A 68 14.00 -10.42 9.49
C LYS A 68 14.77 -10.97 8.29
N ARG A 69 15.85 -10.29 7.86
CA ARG A 69 16.76 -10.81 6.82
C ARG A 69 17.32 -12.19 7.18
N LYS A 70 17.78 -12.40 8.42
CA LYS A 70 18.34 -13.69 8.86
C LYS A 70 17.28 -14.80 8.82
N VAL A 71 16.08 -14.56 9.35
CA VAL A 71 14.98 -15.53 9.34
C VAL A 71 14.52 -15.84 7.91
N HIS A 72 14.38 -14.80 7.08
CA HIS A 72 14.04 -14.94 5.65
C HIS A 72 15.11 -15.73 4.88
N PHE A 73 16.40 -15.46 5.12
CA PHE A 73 17.50 -16.21 4.51
C PHE A 73 17.49 -17.69 4.92
N ARG A 74 17.23 -18.00 6.21
CA ARG A 74 17.07 -19.39 6.68
C ARG A 74 15.91 -20.11 5.99
N LEU A 75 14.76 -19.46 5.86
CA LEU A 75 13.63 -20.02 5.11
C LEU A 75 14.01 -20.28 3.64
N HIS A 76 14.71 -19.35 3.00
CA HIS A 76 15.18 -19.50 1.63
C HIS A 76 16.15 -20.69 1.47
N GLU A 77 17.16 -20.82 2.33
CA GLU A 77 18.08 -21.98 2.36
C GLU A 77 17.31 -23.30 2.48
N TYR A 78 16.34 -23.37 3.39
CA TYR A 78 15.50 -24.55 3.57
C TYR A 78 14.68 -24.88 2.32
N LEU A 79 13.95 -23.90 1.76
CA LEU A 79 13.08 -24.11 0.61
C LEU A 79 13.87 -24.54 -0.63
N VAL A 80 15.01 -23.90 -0.93
CA VAL A 80 15.88 -24.26 -2.06
C VAL A 80 16.42 -25.69 -1.94
N SER A 81 16.63 -26.18 -0.71
CA SER A 81 16.97 -27.59 -0.46
C SER A 81 15.75 -28.50 -0.62
N ALA A 82 14.63 -28.16 0.02
CA ALA A 82 13.41 -28.97 0.06
C ALA A 82 12.76 -29.16 -1.32
N ILE A 83 12.79 -28.15 -2.20
CA ILE A 83 12.23 -28.21 -3.57
C ILE A 83 12.92 -29.26 -4.45
N ARG A 84 14.10 -29.77 -4.07
CA ARG A 84 14.75 -30.90 -4.76
C ARG A 84 13.94 -32.19 -4.62
N ASP A 85 13.26 -32.38 -3.48
CA ASP A 85 12.32 -33.49 -3.26
C ASP A 85 11.02 -33.29 -4.07
N LYS A 86 10.66 -34.30 -4.87
CA LYS A 86 9.44 -34.30 -5.67
C LYS A 86 8.18 -34.30 -4.80
N ALA A 87 8.18 -34.99 -3.65
CA ALA A 87 7.03 -35.01 -2.77
C ALA A 87 6.77 -33.62 -2.18
N PHE A 88 7.82 -32.92 -1.72
CA PHE A 88 7.72 -31.54 -1.26
C PHE A 88 7.16 -30.59 -2.33
N ARG A 89 7.64 -30.64 -3.58
CA ARG A 89 7.11 -29.79 -4.67
C ARG A 89 5.60 -29.97 -4.88
N VAL A 90 5.13 -31.21 -4.91
CA VAL A 90 3.69 -31.52 -5.04
C VAL A 90 2.87 -30.97 -3.86
N CYS A 91 3.43 -30.97 -2.65
CA CYS A 91 2.75 -30.38 -1.50
C CYS A 91 2.74 -28.84 -1.56
N TRP A 92 3.82 -28.20 -2.02
CA TRP A 92 3.88 -26.74 -2.18
C TRP A 92 2.99 -26.21 -3.32
N LEU A 93 2.69 -27.03 -4.34
CA LEU A 93 1.63 -26.71 -5.32
C LEU A 93 0.25 -26.55 -4.65
N ASP A 94 -0.07 -27.38 -3.64
CA ASP A 94 -1.35 -27.26 -2.94
C ASP A 94 -1.33 -26.06 -1.94
N VAL A 95 -0.16 -25.65 -1.44
CA VAL A 95 0.03 -24.35 -0.75
C VAL A 95 -0.19 -23.17 -1.70
N LEU A 96 0.31 -23.24 -2.93
CA LEU A 96 0.07 -22.24 -3.99
C LEU A 96 -1.43 -22.09 -4.27
N ARG A 97 -2.16 -23.20 -4.41
CA ARG A 97 -3.63 -23.18 -4.56
C ARG A 97 -4.34 -22.55 -3.37
N MET A 98 -3.91 -22.84 -2.15
CA MET A 98 -4.46 -22.23 -0.94
C MET A 98 -4.22 -20.70 -0.90
N ARG A 99 -3.05 -20.23 -1.36
CA ARG A 99 -2.74 -18.79 -1.51
C ARG A 99 -3.65 -18.10 -2.55
N SER A 100 -4.12 -18.82 -3.57
CA SER A 100 -5.07 -18.31 -4.58
C SER A 100 -6.52 -18.22 -4.11
N MET A 101 -6.84 -18.61 -2.86
CA MET A 101 -8.23 -18.62 -2.39
C MET A 101 -8.81 -17.19 -2.29
N PRO A 102 -10.02 -16.91 -2.85
CA PRO A 102 -10.59 -15.57 -2.91
C PRO A 102 -10.79 -14.86 -1.57
N TRP A 103 -10.74 -15.60 -0.45
CA TRP A 103 -10.80 -15.01 0.88
C TRP A 103 -9.71 -13.95 1.07
N PHE A 104 -8.46 -14.24 0.72
CA PHE A 104 -7.31 -13.36 0.95
C PHE A 104 -7.38 -12.00 0.24
N SER A 105 -8.18 -11.86 -0.84
CA SER A 105 -8.30 -10.60 -1.54
C SER A 105 -9.42 -9.70 -0.99
N ARG A 106 -10.38 -10.21 -0.22
CA ARG A 106 -11.55 -9.44 0.24
C ARG A 106 -11.17 -8.34 1.23
N VAL A 107 -11.69 -7.13 1.06
CA VAL A 107 -11.43 -6.01 2.00
C VAL A 107 -11.94 -6.27 3.43
N TRP A 108 -12.88 -7.19 3.62
CA TRP A 108 -13.38 -7.56 4.95
C TRP A 108 -12.43 -8.44 5.77
N VAL A 109 -11.36 -9.00 5.17
CA VAL A 109 -10.34 -9.77 5.93
C VAL A 109 -9.66 -8.93 7.01
N LEU A 110 -9.65 -7.60 6.85
CA LEU A 110 -9.14 -6.67 7.85
C LEU A 110 -9.81 -6.95 9.21
N GLN A 111 -11.14 -7.00 9.26
CA GLN A 111 -11.87 -7.30 10.50
C GLN A 111 -11.92 -8.80 10.82
N GLU A 112 -12.09 -9.67 9.82
CA GLU A 112 -12.20 -11.12 10.03
C GLU A 112 -10.92 -11.72 10.66
N TYR A 113 -9.74 -11.21 10.31
CA TYR A 113 -8.47 -11.73 10.81
C TYR A 113 -7.81 -10.84 11.89
N ALA A 114 -7.80 -9.51 11.75
CA ALA A 114 -7.06 -8.65 12.70
C ALA A 114 -7.75 -8.49 14.06
N CYS A 115 -9.08 -8.59 14.13
CA CYS A 115 -9.83 -8.36 15.38
C CYS A 115 -9.63 -9.44 16.46
N HIS A 116 -9.03 -10.60 16.12
CA HIS A 116 -8.93 -11.73 17.04
C HIS A 116 -7.57 -12.40 16.99
N GLU A 117 -6.97 -12.71 18.16
CA GLU A 117 -5.65 -13.35 18.22
C GLU A 117 -5.70 -14.81 17.75
N ASN A 118 -6.60 -15.60 18.35
CA ASN A 118 -6.82 -17.01 18.02
C ASN A 118 -7.61 -17.10 16.71
N VAL A 119 -6.93 -17.40 15.60
CA VAL A 119 -7.58 -17.64 14.30
C VAL A 119 -7.14 -18.99 13.77
N ILE A 120 -8.09 -19.79 13.31
CA ILE A 120 -7.85 -21.08 12.67
C ILE A 120 -8.27 -20.98 11.21
N PHE A 121 -7.39 -21.35 10.28
CA PHE A 121 -7.71 -21.42 8.85
C PHE A 121 -8.14 -22.84 8.49
N LEU A 122 -9.30 -22.97 7.84
CA LEU A 122 -9.79 -24.21 7.24
C LEU A 122 -9.58 -24.18 5.73
N PHE A 123 -9.03 -25.27 5.19
CA PHE A 123 -8.87 -25.50 3.75
C PHE A 123 -9.41 -26.90 3.44
N ALA A 124 -10.61 -26.94 2.85
CA ALA A 124 -11.44 -28.15 2.74
C ALA A 124 -11.53 -28.91 4.08
N SER A 125 -11.06 -30.16 4.13
CA SER A 125 -11.14 -31.06 5.29
C SER A 125 -10.09 -30.83 6.38
N GLN A 126 -9.18 -29.85 6.23
CA GLN A 126 -8.03 -29.67 7.11
C GLN A 126 -7.93 -28.26 7.68
N HIS A 127 -7.21 -28.13 8.79
CA HIS A 127 -7.04 -26.87 9.51
C HIS A 127 -5.57 -26.58 9.84
N ILE A 128 -5.27 -25.30 10.10
CA ILE A 128 -3.99 -24.85 10.64
C ILE A 128 -4.17 -23.63 11.55
N ASP A 129 -3.30 -23.51 12.56
CA ASP A 129 -3.24 -22.31 13.40
C ASP A 129 -2.74 -21.10 12.60
N GLY A 130 -3.41 -19.96 12.79
CA GLY A 130 -3.12 -18.73 12.05
C GLY A 130 -1.72 -18.17 12.30
N LYS A 131 -1.09 -18.41 13.46
CA LYS A 131 0.29 -18.01 13.74
C LYS A 131 1.27 -18.85 12.91
N VAL A 132 1.09 -20.18 12.89
CA VAL A 132 1.91 -21.09 12.08
C VAL A 132 1.83 -20.72 10.59
N LEU A 133 0.61 -20.48 10.09
CA LEU A 133 0.40 -20.07 8.70
C LEU A 133 1.01 -18.69 8.40
N ALA A 134 0.81 -17.71 9.28
CA ALA A 134 1.36 -16.36 9.13
C ALA A 134 2.88 -16.35 9.17
N ALA A 135 3.51 -17.08 10.09
CA ALA A 135 4.97 -17.11 10.24
C ALA A 135 5.65 -17.59 8.94
N VAL A 136 5.16 -18.71 8.37
CA VAL A 136 5.67 -19.25 7.10
C VAL A 136 5.39 -18.31 5.93
N LEU A 137 4.13 -17.90 5.73
CA LEU A 137 3.75 -17.15 4.53
C LEU A 137 4.23 -15.70 4.54
N LEU A 138 4.31 -15.03 5.69
CA LEU A 138 4.87 -13.67 5.77
C LEU A 138 6.37 -13.68 5.49
N THR A 139 7.12 -14.58 6.12
CA THR A 139 8.55 -14.72 5.87
C THR A 139 8.83 -15.08 4.41
N TYR A 140 8.00 -15.93 3.81
CA TYR A 140 8.11 -16.32 2.41
C TYR A 140 7.85 -15.16 1.44
N LEU A 141 6.79 -14.38 1.68
CA LEU A 141 6.34 -13.32 0.77
C LEU A 141 7.04 -11.96 0.97
N TRP A 142 7.85 -11.81 2.03
CA TRP A 142 8.56 -10.58 2.40
C TRP A 142 9.43 -10.00 1.28
N ASP A 143 10.35 -10.80 0.72
CA ASP A 143 11.15 -10.44 -0.45
C ASP A 143 10.63 -11.21 -1.66
N ARG A 144 10.24 -10.47 -2.70
CA ARG A 144 9.71 -11.02 -3.96
C ARG A 144 10.69 -11.96 -4.68
N GLN A 145 11.98 -11.89 -4.39
CA GLN A 145 12.99 -12.79 -4.97
C GLN A 145 12.71 -14.26 -4.63
N VAL A 146 12.30 -14.56 -3.39
CA VAL A 146 12.11 -15.93 -2.93
C VAL A 146 10.88 -16.59 -3.57
N PRO A 147 9.68 -15.98 -3.57
CA PRO A 147 8.55 -16.50 -4.34
C PRO A 147 8.84 -16.57 -5.84
N SER A 148 9.52 -15.56 -6.41
CA SER A 148 9.86 -15.58 -7.83
C SER A 148 10.79 -16.72 -8.22
N MET A 149 11.68 -17.18 -7.33
CA MET A 149 12.54 -18.35 -7.59
C MET A 149 11.78 -19.66 -7.35
N VAL A 150 11.16 -19.80 -6.18
CA VAL A 150 10.50 -21.03 -5.73
C VAL A 150 9.29 -21.37 -6.62
N ASP A 151 8.37 -20.42 -6.82
CA ASP A 151 7.17 -20.66 -7.61
C ASP A 151 7.53 -20.91 -9.09
N HIS A 152 8.61 -20.30 -9.60
CA HIS A 152 9.11 -20.53 -10.96
C HIS A 152 9.73 -21.92 -11.14
N MET A 153 10.62 -22.35 -10.23
CA MET A 153 11.21 -23.70 -10.27
C MET A 153 10.13 -24.78 -10.20
N ILE A 154 9.16 -24.60 -9.31
CA ILE A 154 8.02 -25.52 -9.17
C ILE A 154 7.18 -25.55 -10.46
N THR A 155 6.84 -24.39 -11.02
CA THR A 155 6.04 -24.30 -12.26
C THR A 155 6.76 -24.94 -13.46
N GLN A 156 8.06 -24.67 -13.65
CA GLN A 156 8.85 -25.26 -14.74
C GLN A 156 8.95 -26.79 -14.61
N LEU A 157 9.28 -27.29 -13.41
CA LEU A 157 9.42 -28.73 -13.18
C LEU A 157 8.08 -29.45 -13.38
N HIS A 158 6.96 -28.90 -12.92
CA HIS A 158 5.65 -29.53 -13.11
C HIS A 158 5.11 -29.44 -14.55
N ALA A 159 5.48 -28.41 -15.31
CA ALA A 159 5.23 -28.37 -16.75
C ALA A 159 6.02 -29.49 -17.48
N SER A 160 7.27 -29.73 -17.10
CA SER A 160 8.09 -30.82 -17.67
C SER A 160 7.62 -32.23 -17.29
N GLU A 161 6.90 -32.38 -16.18
CA GLU A 161 6.35 -33.66 -15.70
C GLU A 161 4.92 -33.95 -16.20
N GLY A 162 4.30 -33.06 -16.99
CA GLY A 162 2.96 -33.28 -17.57
C GLY A 162 1.79 -33.29 -16.58
N LEU A 163 2.01 -32.85 -15.33
CA LEU A 163 1.03 -32.92 -14.24
C LEU A 163 0.11 -31.68 -14.14
N ILE A 164 0.31 -30.67 -14.98
CA ILE A 164 -0.60 -29.53 -15.14
C ILE A 164 -1.65 -29.89 -16.21
N THR A 165 -2.57 -30.78 -15.86
CA THR A 165 -3.70 -31.17 -16.73
C THR A 165 -4.81 -30.12 -16.71
N GLN A 166 -4.86 -29.29 -17.76
CA GLN A 166 -6.03 -28.62 -18.39
C GLN A 166 -7.12 -27.91 -17.55
N CYS A 167 -7.13 -27.95 -16.22
CA CYS A 167 -8.22 -27.41 -15.39
C CYS A 167 -8.17 -25.89 -15.17
N ASP A 168 -7.05 -25.23 -15.47
CA ASP A 168 -6.85 -23.78 -15.27
C ASP A 168 -6.89 -22.98 -16.60
N GLN A 169 -7.49 -23.53 -17.66
CA GLN A 169 -7.60 -22.86 -18.98
C GLN A 169 -8.90 -22.05 -19.18
N SER A 170 -9.65 -21.78 -18.12
CA SER A 170 -10.83 -20.89 -18.15
C SER A 170 -10.55 -19.55 -17.46
N ASP A 171 -9.74 -18.70 -18.10
CA ASP A 171 -10.20 -17.39 -18.56
C ASP A 171 -9.12 -16.64 -19.35
N SER A 172 -9.54 -16.04 -20.46
CA SER A 172 -8.65 -15.34 -21.39
C SER A 172 -8.53 -13.85 -21.07
N SER A 173 -7.33 -13.37 -20.67
CA SER A 173 -6.75 -12.13 -21.20
C SER A 173 -5.36 -11.81 -20.63
N ASP A 174 -4.38 -11.75 -21.55
CA ASP A 174 -3.24 -10.81 -21.60
C ASP A 174 -2.44 -10.48 -20.30
N THR A 175 -2.37 -11.41 -19.36
CA THR A 175 -1.48 -11.31 -18.20
C THR A 175 -0.52 -12.49 -18.16
N SER A 176 0.78 -12.19 -18.31
CA SER A 176 1.85 -13.15 -18.01
C SER A 176 1.58 -13.79 -16.64
N PRO A 177 1.68 -15.14 -16.48
CA PRO A 177 1.41 -15.81 -15.21
C PRO A 177 2.15 -15.19 -14.01
N ALA A 178 3.36 -14.66 -14.23
CA ALA A 178 4.12 -13.93 -13.22
C ALA A 178 3.37 -12.71 -12.63
N ARG A 179 2.61 -11.96 -13.44
CA ARG A 179 1.80 -10.81 -12.97
C ARG A 179 0.63 -11.27 -12.09
N HIS A 180 -0.01 -12.39 -12.43
CA HIS A 180 -1.09 -12.98 -11.63
C HIS A 180 -0.58 -13.51 -10.28
N TRP A 181 0.56 -14.22 -10.27
CA TRP A 181 1.18 -14.65 -9.01
C TRP A 181 1.64 -13.48 -8.13
N LEU A 182 2.10 -12.37 -8.73
CA LEU A 182 2.48 -11.16 -8.00
C LEU A 182 1.29 -10.48 -7.29
N SER A 183 0.09 -10.45 -7.88
CA SER A 183 -1.09 -9.87 -7.22
C SER A 183 -1.61 -10.77 -6.09
N LEU A 184 -1.69 -12.08 -6.31
CA LEU A 184 -2.03 -13.07 -5.27
C LEU A 184 -1.08 -12.99 -4.06
N ASN A 185 0.21 -12.89 -4.31
CA ASN A 185 1.22 -12.72 -3.27
C ASN A 185 1.02 -11.43 -2.46
N SER A 186 0.56 -10.35 -3.11
CA SER A 186 0.19 -9.11 -2.42
C SER A 186 -0.98 -9.34 -1.46
N TYR A 187 -2.09 -9.91 -1.94
CA TYR A 187 -3.29 -10.15 -1.11
C TYR A 187 -2.98 -10.98 0.15
N VAL A 188 -2.25 -12.09 0.01
CA VAL A 188 -1.87 -12.97 1.13
C VAL A 188 -0.94 -12.26 2.11
N TYR A 189 0.12 -11.62 1.61
CA TYR A 189 1.09 -10.91 2.46
C TYR A 189 0.42 -9.80 3.27
N ASN A 190 -0.41 -8.99 2.62
CA ASN A 190 -1.05 -7.86 3.26
C ASN A 190 -2.13 -8.29 4.27
N THR A 191 -2.93 -9.31 3.93
CA THR A 191 -3.88 -9.89 4.89
C THR A 191 -3.19 -10.41 6.14
N LEU A 192 -2.09 -11.15 5.99
CA LEU A 192 -1.42 -11.76 7.14
C LEU A 192 -0.64 -10.74 7.98
N ARG A 193 -0.04 -9.70 7.34
CA ARG A 193 0.77 -8.70 8.04
C ARG A 193 -0.07 -7.75 8.89
N ILE A 194 -1.39 -7.66 8.71
CA ILE A 194 -2.20 -6.74 9.52
C ILE A 194 -2.06 -7.00 11.04
N LYS A 195 -1.72 -8.22 11.46
CA LYS A 195 -1.49 -8.54 12.88
C LYS A 195 -0.15 -8.02 13.42
N SER A 196 0.91 -7.98 12.62
CA SER A 196 2.17 -7.32 12.99
C SER A 196 2.02 -5.79 13.00
N TYR A 197 0.96 -5.25 12.38
CA TYR A 197 0.51 -3.85 12.58
C TYR A 197 -0.40 -3.71 13.82
N ALA A 198 -1.03 -4.78 14.30
CA ALA A 198 -2.09 -4.73 15.31
C ALA A 198 -1.89 -5.69 16.50
N PRO A 199 -0.81 -5.52 17.30
CA PRO A 199 -0.75 -6.11 18.63
C PRO A 199 -1.72 -5.36 19.56
N GLN A 200 -2.99 -5.77 19.54
CA GLN A 200 -4.08 -5.38 20.47
C GLN A 200 -4.50 -3.89 20.47
N GLN A 201 -3.88 -3.00 19.68
CA GLN A 201 -4.19 -1.57 19.65
C GLN A 201 -4.92 -1.14 18.36
N ARG A 202 -5.92 -0.26 18.52
CA ARG A 202 -6.59 0.43 17.41
C ARG A 202 -5.63 1.40 16.71
N ARG A 203 -5.79 1.63 15.39
CA ARG A 203 -4.85 2.39 14.54
C ARG A 203 -5.44 3.66 13.94
N CYS A 204 -4.58 4.55 13.44
CA CYS A 204 -5.04 5.70 12.66
C CYS A 204 -5.87 5.21 11.46
N ILE A 205 -7.03 5.82 11.21
CA ILE A 205 -7.90 5.40 10.11
C ILE A 205 -7.22 5.57 8.75
N VAL A 206 -6.29 6.53 8.60
CA VAL A 206 -5.50 6.75 7.37
C VAL A 206 -4.64 5.54 7.01
N ASP A 207 -4.00 4.90 7.98
CA ASP A 207 -3.18 3.69 7.75
C ASP A 207 -4.06 2.52 7.26
N LEU A 208 -5.23 2.37 7.86
CA LEU A 208 -6.20 1.34 7.53
C LEU A 208 -6.81 1.56 6.14
N LEU A 209 -7.19 2.81 5.82
CA LEU A 209 -7.68 3.20 4.49
C LEU A 209 -6.62 2.95 3.42
N ASN A 210 -5.36 3.30 3.69
CA ASN A 210 -4.23 2.98 2.82
C ASN A 210 -4.02 1.46 2.65
N HIS A 211 -4.22 0.68 3.71
CA HIS A 211 -4.22 -0.79 3.65
C HIS A 211 -5.43 -1.33 2.88
N SER A 212 -6.60 -0.69 2.90
CA SER A 212 -7.79 -1.20 2.18
C SER A 212 -7.62 -1.22 0.65
N ARG A 213 -6.82 -0.29 0.08
CA ARG A 213 -6.69 -0.06 -1.38
C ARG A 213 -6.20 -1.26 -2.18
N ILE A 214 -5.45 -2.14 -1.52
CA ILE A 214 -4.83 -3.35 -2.07
C ILE A 214 -5.71 -4.59 -1.91
N SER A 215 -6.95 -4.43 -1.45
CA SER A 215 -7.98 -5.46 -1.38
C SER A 215 -9.08 -5.19 -2.41
N ILE A 216 -9.89 -6.21 -2.67
CA ILE A 216 -11.06 -6.16 -3.54
C ILE A 216 -12.31 -5.95 -2.68
N ALA A 217 -13.16 -5.02 -3.10
CA ALA A 217 -14.49 -4.79 -2.55
C ALA A 217 -15.55 -4.82 -3.67
N SER A 218 -16.71 -5.42 -3.39
CA SER A 218 -17.86 -5.39 -4.32
C SER A 218 -18.61 -4.06 -4.25
N ASP A 219 -18.66 -3.43 -3.07
CA ASP A 219 -19.10 -2.05 -2.88
C ASP A 219 -17.88 -1.20 -2.54
N LYS A 220 -17.59 -0.18 -3.36
CA LYS A 220 -16.44 0.73 -3.15
C LYS A 220 -16.42 1.35 -1.74
N ARG A 221 -17.57 1.51 -1.08
CA ARG A 221 -17.70 2.07 0.27
C ARG A 221 -17.11 1.17 1.36
N ASP A 222 -16.97 -0.13 1.09
CA ASP A 222 -16.38 -1.07 2.05
C ASP A 222 -14.88 -0.82 2.29
N HIS A 223 -14.18 -0.11 1.40
CA HIS A 223 -12.82 0.37 1.68
C HIS A 223 -12.76 1.27 2.92
N VAL A 224 -13.82 2.06 3.18
CA VAL A 224 -13.97 2.83 4.42
C VAL A 224 -14.56 1.96 5.53
N TYR A 225 -15.67 1.25 5.27
CA TYR A 225 -16.43 0.59 6.33
C TYR A 225 -15.72 -0.62 6.97
N SER A 226 -14.85 -1.31 6.21
CA SER A 226 -13.95 -2.35 6.74
C SER A 226 -12.91 -1.80 7.72
N CYS A 227 -12.52 -0.53 7.63
CA CYS A 227 -11.52 0.08 8.51
C CYS A 227 -12.10 0.43 9.89
N LEU A 228 -13.39 0.74 9.98
CA LEU A 228 -14.00 1.33 11.19
C LEU A 228 -13.86 0.49 12.46
N GLY A 229 -13.89 -0.85 12.36
CA GLY A 229 -13.71 -1.74 13.51
C GLY A 229 -12.29 -1.85 14.05
N LEU A 230 -11.30 -1.32 13.33
CA LEU A 230 -9.88 -1.30 13.70
C LEU A 230 -9.37 0.11 14.03
N ALA A 231 -10.13 1.14 13.65
CA ALA A 231 -9.73 2.53 13.79
C ALA A 231 -9.76 3.01 15.25
N SER A 232 -8.79 3.84 15.64
CA SER A 232 -8.68 4.47 16.96
C SER A 232 -9.76 5.52 17.16
N ASP A 233 -9.99 6.31 16.11
CA ASP A 233 -11.12 7.22 15.96
C ASP A 233 -11.81 6.92 14.62
N THR A 234 -13.15 6.92 14.64
CA THR A 234 -14.00 6.77 13.46
C THR A 234 -14.61 8.10 13.00
N TYR A 235 -14.35 9.20 13.72
CA TYR A 235 -14.94 10.52 13.49
C TYR A 235 -16.47 10.52 13.37
N GLY A 236 -17.12 9.56 14.04
CA GLY A 236 -18.58 9.35 13.99
C GLY A 236 -19.10 8.63 12.73
N ILE A 237 -18.23 8.24 11.79
CA ILE A 237 -18.59 7.52 10.57
C ILE A 237 -19.23 6.17 10.92
N LYS A 238 -20.34 5.85 10.25
CA LYS A 238 -21.06 4.57 10.38
C LYS A 238 -21.38 4.00 8.99
N PRO A 239 -21.44 2.67 8.82
CA PRO A 239 -21.83 2.06 7.54
C PRO A 239 -23.23 2.51 7.09
N TYR A 240 -23.32 3.04 5.87
CA TYR A 240 -24.56 3.54 5.26
C TYR A 240 -24.58 3.15 3.78
N TYR A 241 -25.44 2.18 3.43
CA TYR A 241 -25.43 1.52 2.12
C TYR A 241 -26.54 1.98 1.16
N LYS A 242 -27.37 2.94 1.56
CA LYS A 242 -28.44 3.45 0.69
C LYS A 242 -27.85 4.08 -0.59
N PRO A 243 -28.58 4.08 -1.73
CA PRO A 243 -28.06 4.52 -3.03
C PRO A 243 -27.94 6.04 -3.20
N ASP A 244 -28.41 6.82 -2.22
CA ASP A 244 -28.27 8.28 -2.12
C ASP A 244 -26.84 8.74 -1.74
N LEU A 245 -25.99 7.84 -1.24
CA LEU A 245 -24.58 8.11 -0.94
C LEU A 245 -23.65 7.31 -1.87
N SER A 246 -23.00 8.02 -2.81
CA SER A 246 -21.94 7.43 -3.63
C SER A 246 -20.65 7.20 -2.83
N ALA A 247 -19.74 6.38 -3.37
CA ALA A 247 -18.45 6.13 -2.75
C ALA A 247 -17.58 7.40 -2.74
N GLU A 248 -17.65 8.19 -3.80
CA GLU A 248 -16.89 9.43 -3.99
C GLU A 248 -17.29 10.51 -2.97
N ALA A 249 -18.60 10.64 -2.73
CA ALA A 249 -19.15 11.51 -1.70
C ALA A 249 -18.74 11.06 -0.29
N LEU A 250 -18.78 9.74 -0.02
CA LEU A 250 -18.26 9.17 1.22
C LEU A 250 -16.76 9.45 1.38
N PHE A 251 -15.94 9.22 0.35
CA PHE A 251 -14.49 9.41 0.42
C PHE A 251 -14.13 10.87 0.71
N THR A 252 -14.79 11.80 0.02
CA THR A 252 -14.67 13.24 0.28
C THR A 252 -15.05 13.59 1.71
N HIS A 253 -16.20 13.08 2.20
CA HIS A 253 -16.65 13.32 3.57
C HIS A 253 -15.67 12.79 4.63
N VAL A 254 -15.16 11.57 4.45
CA VAL A 254 -14.18 10.95 5.35
C VAL A 254 -12.87 11.75 5.37
N MET A 255 -12.37 12.19 4.21
CA MET A 255 -11.16 12.99 4.11
C MET A 255 -11.30 14.35 4.81
N ARG A 256 -12.47 15.00 4.69
CA ARG A 256 -12.78 16.23 5.46
C ARG A 256 -12.75 16.00 6.96
N LEU A 257 -13.39 14.93 7.44
CA LEU A 257 -13.41 14.59 8.85
C LEU A 257 -12.00 14.33 9.38
N ILE A 258 -11.17 13.60 8.63
CA ILE A 258 -9.76 13.39 8.97
C ILE A 258 -9.05 14.75 9.12
N LEU A 259 -9.05 15.58 8.07
CA LEU A 259 -8.35 16.87 8.05
C LEU A 259 -8.81 17.83 9.17
N LEU A 260 -10.11 17.88 9.46
CA LEU A 260 -10.67 18.73 10.52
C LEU A 260 -10.28 18.25 11.93
N ASN A 261 -10.18 16.94 12.17
CA ASN A 261 -9.87 16.41 13.51
C ASN A 261 -8.35 16.30 13.76
N THR A 262 -7.55 15.96 12.75
CA THR A 262 -6.08 15.87 12.91
C THR A 262 -5.38 17.21 12.81
N GLN A 263 -5.97 18.18 12.10
CA GLN A 263 -5.31 19.44 11.72
C GLN A 263 -3.97 19.20 11.00
N ASP A 264 -3.86 18.09 10.25
CA ASP A 264 -2.67 17.70 9.51
C ASP A 264 -2.92 17.73 8.00
N ILE A 265 -2.50 18.82 7.35
CA ILE A 265 -2.60 19.00 5.89
C ILE A 265 -1.80 17.95 5.11
N ASN A 266 -0.77 17.34 5.71
CA ASN A 266 0.11 16.40 5.00
C ASN A 266 -0.62 15.13 4.57
N ILE A 267 -1.77 14.83 5.17
CA ILE A 267 -2.61 13.68 4.81
C ILE A 267 -3.09 13.75 3.35
N ILE A 268 -3.21 14.95 2.74
CA ILE A 268 -3.58 15.09 1.31
C ILE A 268 -2.60 14.37 0.37
N GLN A 269 -1.36 14.12 0.82
CA GLN A 269 -0.42 13.29 0.06
C GLN A 269 -0.98 11.89 -0.26
N CYS A 270 -1.93 11.38 0.53
CA CYS A 270 -2.63 10.12 0.28
C CYS A 270 -3.39 10.06 -1.05
N ALA A 271 -3.77 11.23 -1.59
CA ALA A 271 -4.45 11.39 -2.88
C ALA A 271 -3.48 11.42 -4.07
N SER A 272 -2.17 11.53 -3.81
CA SER A 272 -1.15 11.53 -4.87
C SER A 272 -1.14 10.19 -5.60
N THR A 273 -1.15 10.26 -6.93
CA THR A 273 -0.91 9.12 -7.82
C THR A 273 0.37 9.40 -8.59
N ALA A 274 1.23 8.39 -8.76
CA ALA A 274 2.48 8.52 -9.50
C ALA A 274 2.24 8.85 -10.97
N LEU A 275 1.04 8.56 -11.50
CA LEU A 275 0.65 8.89 -12.88
C LEU A 275 -0.05 10.25 -13.01
N GLY A 276 -0.32 10.98 -11.91
CA GLY A 276 -1.15 12.19 -11.93
C GLY A 276 -2.57 11.97 -12.46
N ASN A 277 -3.07 10.74 -12.34
CA ASN A 277 -4.42 10.32 -12.75
C ASN A 277 -5.35 10.41 -11.54
N HIS A 278 -5.77 11.62 -11.20
CA HIS A 278 -6.87 11.82 -10.25
C HIS A 278 -8.18 11.38 -10.90
N SER A 279 -9.11 10.84 -10.12
CA SER A 279 -10.45 10.55 -10.63
C SER A 279 -11.16 11.87 -10.94
N GLU A 280 -11.82 11.96 -12.10
CA GLU A 280 -12.61 13.14 -12.48
C GLU A 280 -13.86 13.33 -11.60
N SER A 281 -14.25 12.30 -10.83
CA SER A 281 -15.39 12.31 -9.90
C SER A 281 -15.02 12.67 -8.45
N LEU A 282 -13.74 12.84 -8.13
CA LEU A 282 -13.25 13.14 -6.79
C LEU A 282 -12.46 14.45 -6.77
N PRO A 283 -12.49 15.18 -5.64
CA PRO A 283 -11.57 16.28 -5.46
C PRO A 283 -10.11 15.82 -5.50
N SER A 284 -9.20 16.61 -6.06
CA SER A 284 -7.81 16.14 -6.30
C SER A 284 -7.02 15.84 -5.02
N TRP A 285 -7.42 16.46 -3.90
CA TRP A 285 -6.90 16.24 -2.55
C TRP A 285 -7.55 15.05 -1.80
N VAL A 286 -8.54 14.39 -2.40
CA VAL A 286 -9.21 13.19 -1.86
C VAL A 286 -8.66 11.93 -2.52
N PRO A 287 -8.22 10.91 -1.77
CA PRO A 287 -7.79 9.65 -2.36
C PRO A 287 -8.99 8.85 -2.88
N ASP A 288 -8.86 8.27 -4.09
CA ASP A 288 -9.70 7.12 -4.43
C ASP A 288 -9.16 5.89 -3.69
N TRP A 289 -9.86 5.48 -2.62
CA TRP A 289 -9.52 4.29 -1.86
C TRP A 289 -9.97 2.98 -2.53
N SER A 290 -10.84 3.04 -3.55
CA SER A 290 -11.26 1.87 -4.31
C SER A 290 -10.24 1.44 -5.38
N GLU A 291 -9.35 2.35 -5.77
CA GLU A 291 -8.26 2.05 -6.71
C GLU A 291 -6.99 1.65 -5.97
N SER A 292 -6.36 0.54 -6.38
CA SER A 292 -5.07 0.13 -5.85
C SER A 292 -3.99 1.16 -6.17
N ARG A 293 -3.12 1.42 -5.19
CA ARG A 293 -1.87 2.13 -5.46
C ARG A 293 -1.05 1.34 -6.48
N GLN A 294 -0.50 2.05 -7.47
CA GLN A 294 0.51 1.46 -8.35
C GLN A 294 1.84 1.30 -7.60
N ARG A 295 2.77 0.53 -8.16
CA ARG A 295 4.07 0.24 -7.52
C ARG A 295 4.90 1.51 -7.34
N GLU A 296 4.66 2.47 -8.20
CA GLU A 296 5.28 3.78 -8.31
C GLU A 296 4.75 4.70 -7.19
N ASP A 297 3.44 4.64 -6.87
CA ASP A 297 2.84 5.39 -5.76
C ASP A 297 3.47 5.03 -4.41
N ALA A 298 3.71 3.75 -4.17
CA ALA A 298 4.22 3.24 -2.89
C ALA A 298 5.66 3.70 -2.57
N GLN A 299 6.39 4.21 -3.56
CA GLN A 299 7.75 4.75 -3.39
C GLN A 299 7.74 6.18 -2.82
N TYR A 300 6.63 6.91 -2.89
CA TYR A 300 6.54 8.24 -2.29
C TYR A 300 6.31 8.18 -0.77
N TYR A 301 5.44 7.29 -0.28
CA TYR A 301 5.02 7.28 1.14
C TYR A 301 6.13 6.92 2.14
N ASN A 302 7.04 6.01 1.80
CA ASN A 302 8.03 5.46 2.74
C ASN A 302 9.26 6.36 2.97
N PHE A 303 9.31 7.57 2.39
CA PHE A 303 10.55 8.35 2.27
C PHE A 303 10.50 9.76 2.90
N TYR A 304 9.33 10.22 3.35
CA TYR A 304 9.14 11.56 3.92
C TYR A 304 9.01 11.59 5.46
N GLU A 305 9.29 10.47 6.13
CA GLU A 305 9.33 10.42 7.60
C GLU A 305 10.64 10.99 8.17
N GLY A 306 10.55 12.16 8.80
CA GLY A 306 11.57 12.65 9.73
C GLY A 306 12.04 14.09 9.46
N GLY A 307 11.64 15.02 10.33
CA GLY A 307 12.33 16.31 10.53
C GLY A 307 12.01 17.43 9.54
N LEU A 308 11.50 17.16 8.34
CA LEU A 308 11.14 18.20 7.38
C LEU A 308 9.93 19.01 7.88
N ARG A 309 10.07 20.34 7.88
CA ARG A 309 9.04 21.32 8.25
C ARG A 309 9.04 22.46 7.23
N ALA A 310 8.62 22.18 6.00
CA ALA A 310 8.56 23.18 4.92
C ALA A 310 7.76 24.44 5.32
N GLY A 311 6.60 24.25 5.98
CA GLY A 311 5.80 25.33 6.56
C GLY A 311 6.36 25.92 7.86
N GLY A 312 7.51 25.44 8.37
CA GLY A 312 8.14 25.91 9.61
C GLY A 312 7.21 25.81 10.82
N ASP A 313 7.00 26.94 11.49
CA ASP A 313 6.08 27.12 12.63
C ASP A 313 4.70 27.69 12.22
N THR A 314 4.36 27.71 10.93
CA THR A 314 2.99 28.10 10.50
C THR A 314 1.96 27.10 11.03
N CYS A 315 0.89 27.62 11.61
CA CYS A 315 -0.26 26.81 12.02
C CYS A 315 -1.06 26.42 10.77
N VAL A 316 -1.58 25.18 10.73
CA VAL A 316 -2.44 24.73 9.63
C VAL A 316 -3.65 25.65 9.48
N ASP A 317 -4.11 25.84 8.24
CA ASP A 317 -5.30 26.61 7.91
C ASP A 317 -6.15 25.76 6.96
N ILE A 318 -7.28 25.26 7.43
CA ILE A 318 -8.12 24.28 6.72
C ILE A 318 -9.58 24.71 6.83
N GLU A 319 -10.16 25.09 5.69
CA GLU A 319 -11.59 25.38 5.54
C GLU A 319 -12.13 24.60 4.33
N PHE A 320 -13.46 24.39 4.29
CA PHE A 320 -14.12 23.61 3.23
C PHE A 320 -15.26 24.40 2.60
N LEU A 321 -15.16 24.61 1.29
CA LEU A 321 -16.13 25.33 0.45
C LEU A 321 -16.83 24.37 -0.51
N ASP A 322 -17.86 24.85 -1.22
CA ASP A 322 -18.55 24.13 -2.30
C ASP A 322 -19.03 22.74 -1.84
N ASP A 323 -19.87 22.71 -0.79
CA ASP A 323 -20.31 21.54 -0.01
C ASP A 323 -19.19 20.63 0.54
N GLY A 324 -17.96 21.13 0.52
CA GLY A 324 -16.72 20.47 0.95
C GLY A 324 -16.00 19.70 -0.14
N THR A 325 -16.28 19.99 -1.41
CA THR A 325 -15.46 19.54 -2.55
C THR A 325 -14.20 20.40 -2.71
N THR A 326 -14.24 21.68 -2.33
CA THR A 326 -13.09 22.57 -2.37
C THR A 326 -12.45 22.69 -0.99
N LEU A 327 -11.17 22.32 -0.87
CA LEU A 327 -10.31 22.57 0.29
C LEU A 327 -9.70 23.97 0.18
N GLN A 328 -10.05 24.86 1.09
CA GLN A 328 -9.41 26.17 1.23
C GLN A 328 -8.27 26.09 2.27
N THR A 329 -7.11 26.65 1.94
CA THR A 329 -5.93 26.67 2.82
C THR A 329 -5.04 27.88 2.53
N LYS A 330 -4.05 28.14 3.39
CA LYS A 330 -3.00 29.15 3.16
C LYS A 330 -1.70 28.48 2.72
N GLY A 331 -0.95 29.20 1.88
CA GLY A 331 0.36 28.76 1.45
C GLY A 331 1.16 29.89 0.83
N VAL A 332 2.41 29.58 0.53
CA VAL A 332 3.34 30.49 -0.12
C VAL A 332 3.85 29.84 -1.40
N LEU A 333 3.78 30.60 -2.50
CA LEU A 333 4.29 30.17 -3.79
C LEU A 333 5.82 30.17 -3.71
N LEU A 334 6.42 28.99 -3.78
CA LEU A 334 7.87 28.85 -3.85
C LEU A 334 8.34 29.12 -5.28
N ASP A 335 7.70 28.52 -6.28
CA ASP A 335 8.11 28.65 -7.68
C ASP A 335 7.04 28.26 -8.71
N THR A 336 7.26 28.57 -9.98
CA THR A 336 6.42 28.18 -11.12
C THR A 336 7.25 27.54 -12.22
N LEU A 337 6.84 26.38 -12.70
CA LEU A 337 7.54 25.65 -13.76
C LEU A 337 7.44 26.40 -15.10
N VAL A 338 8.52 27.10 -15.49
CA VAL A 338 8.57 27.96 -16.67
C VAL A 338 8.69 27.22 -18.01
N VAL A 339 9.18 25.98 -18.02
CA VAL A 339 9.37 25.15 -19.21
C VAL A 339 8.83 23.75 -18.94
N GLU A 340 8.09 23.17 -19.90
CA GLU A 340 7.60 21.80 -19.80
C GLU A 340 8.78 20.81 -19.75
N ILE A 341 8.81 19.97 -18.73
CA ILE A 341 9.83 18.92 -18.59
C ILE A 341 9.54 17.87 -19.66
N LYS A 342 10.27 17.94 -20.78
CA LYS A 342 10.27 16.87 -21.78
C LYS A 342 10.66 15.56 -21.11
N GLU A 343 10.00 14.49 -21.51
CA GLU A 343 10.30 13.12 -21.06
C GLU A 343 11.71 12.71 -21.50
N GLN A 344 12.70 13.03 -20.66
CA GLN A 344 14.09 12.64 -20.85
C GLN A 344 14.27 11.23 -20.29
N VAL A 345 14.64 10.28 -21.14
CA VAL A 345 15.16 9.00 -20.64
C VAL A 345 16.48 9.30 -19.93
N TRP A 346 16.59 9.03 -18.64
CA TRP A 346 17.83 9.19 -17.89
C TRP A 346 18.95 8.37 -18.55
N ARG A 347 19.97 9.05 -19.09
CA ARG A 347 21.10 8.44 -19.80
C ARG A 347 22.38 8.46 -18.96
N GLY A 348 22.27 8.78 -17.68
CA GLY A 348 23.41 8.94 -16.77
C GLY A 348 24.18 10.24 -16.95
N GLN A 349 23.63 11.26 -17.64
CA GLN A 349 24.29 12.55 -17.78
C GLN A 349 23.88 13.52 -16.66
N ARG A 350 24.83 14.37 -16.24
CA ARG A 350 24.62 15.33 -15.15
C ARG A 350 23.55 16.39 -15.48
N ALA A 351 23.34 16.70 -16.76
CA ALA A 351 22.30 17.61 -17.23
C ALA A 351 20.87 17.01 -17.16
N ASP A 352 20.73 15.69 -17.01
CA ASP A 352 19.42 15.03 -16.87
C ASP A 352 18.88 15.24 -15.44
N ILE A 353 19.76 15.13 -14.43
CA ILE A 353 19.47 15.29 -12.98
C ILE A 353 18.94 16.70 -12.64
N VAL A 354 19.33 17.68 -13.45
CA VAL A 354 18.94 19.09 -13.32
C VAL A 354 17.44 19.30 -13.48
N ASN A 355 16.77 18.51 -14.33
CA ASN A 355 15.36 18.71 -14.68
C ASN A 355 14.41 17.79 -13.90
N THR A 356 14.85 17.27 -12.75
CA THR A 356 14.15 16.22 -12.00
C THR A 356 13.99 16.54 -10.52
N PHE A 357 12.78 16.35 -10.00
CA PHE A 357 12.52 16.29 -8.57
C PHE A 357 13.27 15.10 -7.96
N ASN A 358 13.90 15.28 -6.80
CA ASN A 358 14.81 14.30 -6.20
C ASN A 358 14.16 13.52 -5.04
N ASN A 359 14.40 12.21 -4.97
CA ASN A 359 14.04 11.41 -3.80
C ASN A 359 15.00 11.73 -2.62
N PRO A 360 14.50 11.96 -1.38
CA PRO A 360 15.32 12.39 -0.25
C PRO A 360 16.39 11.39 0.22
N ARG A 361 16.40 10.13 -0.24
CA ARG A 361 17.47 9.15 0.09
C ARG A 361 18.65 9.11 -0.89
N GLY A 362 18.77 10.07 -1.82
CA GLY A 362 19.95 10.21 -2.70
C GLY A 362 20.20 9.01 -3.62
N ARG A 363 19.23 8.12 -3.81
CA ARG A 363 19.31 7.00 -4.75
C ARG A 363 19.01 7.49 -6.17
N ILE A 364 20.03 8.08 -6.79
CA ILE A 364 20.08 8.62 -8.17
C ILE A 364 19.65 7.62 -9.26
N LEU A 365 19.39 6.36 -8.93
CA LEU A 365 19.16 5.27 -9.88
C LEU A 365 17.94 5.45 -10.79
N GLN A 366 16.91 6.19 -10.37
CA GLN A 366 15.79 6.63 -11.22
C GLN A 366 15.28 8.01 -10.75
N PRO A 367 15.39 9.08 -11.55
CA PRO A 367 14.86 10.40 -11.18
C PRO A 367 13.32 10.47 -11.24
N ASP A 368 12.66 11.05 -10.24
CA ASP A 368 11.20 10.93 -10.04
C ASP A 368 10.35 11.69 -11.09
N ALA A 369 10.92 12.65 -11.83
CA ALA A 369 10.23 13.28 -12.96
C ALA A 369 10.10 12.34 -14.19
N HIS A 370 10.73 11.16 -14.18
CA HIS A 370 10.75 10.21 -15.30
C HIS A 370 10.03 8.89 -15.02
N ILE A 371 9.34 8.77 -13.87
CA ILE A 371 8.54 7.59 -13.49
C ILE A 371 7.02 7.86 -13.57
N SER A 372 6.62 9.12 -13.78
CA SER A 372 5.23 9.47 -14.12
C SER A 372 5.04 9.51 -15.65
N PRO A 373 4.11 8.73 -16.24
CA PRO A 373 3.68 8.93 -17.63
C PRO A 373 2.91 10.24 -17.87
N LYS A 374 2.75 11.09 -16.84
CA LYS A 374 2.35 12.49 -16.97
C LYS A 374 3.37 13.37 -16.21
N PRO A 375 4.38 13.93 -16.90
CA PRO A 375 5.31 14.86 -16.28
C PRO A 375 4.58 16.14 -15.84
N PRO A 376 5.17 16.92 -14.91
CA PRO A 376 4.75 18.29 -14.63
C PRO A 376 4.76 19.16 -15.88
N LYS A 377 3.74 20.00 -16.02
CA LYS A 377 3.50 20.85 -17.18
C LYS A 377 3.97 22.27 -16.92
N GLN A 378 4.29 22.99 -18.00
CA GLN A 378 4.51 24.43 -17.92
C GLN A 378 3.32 25.11 -17.22
N GLY A 379 3.61 25.95 -16.22
CA GLY A 379 2.62 26.62 -15.38
C GLY A 379 2.13 25.82 -14.16
N ASP A 380 2.62 24.60 -13.92
CA ASP A 380 2.49 23.96 -12.61
C ASP A 380 3.30 24.73 -11.56
N GLU A 381 2.77 24.88 -10.34
CA GLU A 381 3.31 25.73 -9.29
C GLU A 381 3.73 24.89 -8.08
N VAL A 382 4.88 25.22 -7.46
CA VAL A 382 5.36 24.58 -6.23
C VAL A 382 4.97 25.46 -5.04
N TRP A 383 4.26 24.87 -4.08
CA TRP A 383 3.67 25.57 -2.95
C TRP A 383 4.10 24.96 -1.62
N ILE A 384 4.45 25.81 -0.66
CA ILE A 384 4.56 25.44 0.74
C ILE A 384 3.21 25.76 1.38
N LEU A 385 2.51 24.75 1.88
CA LEU A 385 1.23 24.95 2.57
C LEU A 385 1.46 25.15 4.06
N TYR A 386 0.57 25.91 4.69
CA TYR A 386 0.65 26.18 6.13
C TYR A 386 0.56 24.87 6.93
N GLY A 387 1.51 24.65 7.85
CA GLY A 387 1.64 23.40 8.61
C GLY A 387 2.17 22.19 7.82
N SER A 388 2.60 22.34 6.55
CA SER A 388 3.12 21.20 5.79
C SER A 388 4.57 20.84 6.16
N ALA A 389 4.84 19.53 6.20
CA ALA A 389 6.19 18.98 6.28
C ALA A 389 6.93 19.15 4.92
N LEU A 390 6.20 19.09 3.82
CA LEU A 390 6.72 19.08 2.44
C LEU A 390 6.15 20.21 1.58
N PRO A 391 6.87 20.68 0.56
CA PRO A 391 6.27 21.38 -0.58
C PRO A 391 5.38 20.44 -1.41
N PHE A 392 4.37 21.01 -2.06
CA PHE A 392 3.43 20.30 -2.93
C PHE A 392 3.39 20.94 -4.32
N LEU A 393 3.28 20.11 -5.36
CA LEU A 393 3.06 20.55 -6.73
C LEU A 393 1.56 20.67 -6.98
N LEU A 394 1.12 21.87 -7.37
CA LEU A 394 -0.27 22.21 -7.68
C LEU A 394 -0.39 22.70 -9.13
N ARG A 395 -1.50 22.38 -9.80
CA ARG A 395 -1.82 22.92 -11.13
C ARG A 395 -2.94 23.93 -11.04
N ARG A 396 -2.71 25.15 -11.52
CA ARG A 396 -3.75 26.19 -11.60
C ARG A 396 -4.82 25.81 -12.64
N VAL A 397 -6.10 25.89 -12.27
CA VAL A 397 -7.26 25.68 -13.14
C VAL A 397 -8.26 26.82 -12.89
N GLY A 398 -8.18 27.86 -13.73
CA GLY A 398 -8.93 29.10 -13.51
C GLY A 398 -8.47 29.81 -12.25
N THR A 399 -9.38 30.03 -11.30
CA THR A 399 -9.10 30.61 -9.97
C THR A 399 -8.65 29.59 -8.94
N ASP A 400 -8.90 28.31 -9.19
CA ASP A 400 -8.67 27.21 -8.25
C ASP A 400 -7.43 26.39 -8.64
N TYR A 401 -7.09 25.38 -7.85
CA TYR A 401 -5.94 24.51 -8.05
C TYR A 401 -6.33 23.03 -8.00
N LEU A 402 -5.59 22.20 -8.74
CA LEU A 402 -5.56 20.75 -8.54
C LEU A 402 -4.28 20.39 -7.79
N PHE A 403 -4.40 19.65 -6.70
CA PHE A 403 -3.32 18.94 -6.05
C PHE A 403 -2.80 17.83 -6.97
N LEU A 404 -1.48 17.70 -7.11
CA LEU A 404 -0.86 16.63 -7.88
C LEU A 404 -0.10 15.64 -6.97
N ARG A 405 0.91 16.14 -6.23
CA ARG A 405 1.81 15.33 -5.38
C ARG A 405 2.69 16.17 -4.45
N PRO A 406 3.22 15.59 -3.35
CA PRO A 406 4.40 16.14 -2.68
C PRO A 406 5.59 16.19 -3.63
N VAL A 407 6.47 17.18 -3.42
CA VAL A 407 7.75 17.29 -4.10
C VAL A 407 8.84 17.69 -3.12
N PHE A 408 10.03 17.14 -3.31
CA PHE A 408 11.21 17.55 -2.56
C PHE A 408 11.99 18.59 -3.38
N VAL A 409 12.35 19.70 -2.73
CA VAL A 409 13.13 20.78 -3.33
C VAL A 409 14.47 20.84 -2.62
N GLN A 410 15.54 20.50 -3.34
CA GLN A 410 16.90 20.41 -2.80
C GLN A 410 17.53 21.81 -2.66
N SER A 411 17.11 22.53 -1.61
CA SER A 411 17.75 23.79 -1.17
C SER A 411 17.27 24.30 0.19
N ILE A 412 16.12 23.83 0.69
CA ILE A 412 15.53 24.27 1.98
C ILE A 412 16.48 23.99 3.17
N ASP A 413 17.40 23.03 3.00
CA ASP A 413 18.45 22.62 3.94
C ASP A 413 19.81 23.33 3.72
N GLY A 414 19.90 24.27 2.78
CA GLY A 414 21.08 25.13 2.58
C GLY A 414 22.22 24.59 1.71
N THR A 415 22.03 23.50 0.95
CA THR A 415 23.04 23.03 -0.03
C THR A 415 22.49 22.67 -1.40
N ASN A 416 22.93 23.44 -2.40
CA ASN A 416 22.92 23.16 -3.85
C ASN A 416 21.57 23.01 -4.55
N VAL A 417 20.96 24.15 -4.93
CA VAL A 417 20.10 24.22 -6.12
C VAL A 417 20.95 23.81 -7.33
N GLY A 418 20.68 22.63 -7.89
CA GLY A 418 21.35 22.10 -9.08
C GLY A 418 20.63 22.47 -10.38
N SER A 419 20.03 23.67 -10.42
CA SER A 419 18.95 24.09 -11.33
C SER A 419 17.80 23.05 -11.35
N GLY A 420 16.87 22.95 -12.30
CA GLY A 420 16.56 23.75 -13.50
C GLY A 420 16.18 25.20 -13.22
N GLU A 421 15.49 25.86 -14.16
CA GLU A 421 15.15 27.28 -14.07
C GLU A 421 13.87 27.54 -13.24
N PHE A 422 13.87 27.00 -12.03
CA PHE A 422 13.05 27.49 -10.92
C PHE A 422 13.68 28.82 -10.43
N MET A 423 12.91 29.90 -10.39
CA MET A 423 13.42 31.22 -9.95
C MET A 423 13.34 31.35 -8.43
N GLU A 424 14.50 31.20 -7.77
CA GLU A 424 14.68 31.38 -6.33
C GLU A 424 14.31 32.81 -5.87
N LEU A 425 13.02 33.01 -5.57
CA LEU A 425 12.52 34.17 -4.88
C LEU A 425 12.88 34.04 -3.39
N LYS A 426 13.37 35.12 -2.78
CA LYS A 426 13.50 35.19 -1.32
C LYS A 426 12.11 35.10 -0.71
N VAL A 427 11.78 33.95 -0.14
CA VAL A 427 10.47 33.67 0.44
C VAL A 427 10.33 34.37 1.78
N ASP A 428 9.62 35.50 1.79
CA ASP A 428 9.05 36.07 3.01
C ASP A 428 7.65 35.49 3.18
N LEU A 429 7.53 34.52 4.10
CA LEU A 429 6.28 33.83 4.38
C LEU A 429 5.14 34.80 4.78
N ALA A 430 5.45 35.91 5.45
CA ALA A 430 4.44 36.83 5.94
C ALA A 430 3.86 37.73 4.83
N THR A 431 4.68 38.15 3.86
CA THR A 431 4.23 39.04 2.77
C THR A 431 3.81 38.32 1.49
N GLN A 432 4.21 37.06 1.30
CA GLN A 432 3.92 36.27 0.10
C GLN A 432 2.81 35.24 0.27
N THR A 433 2.19 35.17 1.46
CA THR A 433 1.06 34.28 1.74
C THR A 433 -0.15 34.58 0.86
N LYS A 434 -0.74 33.52 0.31
CA LYS A 434 -1.97 33.53 -0.48
C LYS A 434 -2.92 32.48 0.06
N THR A 435 -4.22 32.75 -0.04
CA THR A 435 -5.27 31.74 0.14
C THR A 435 -5.41 30.95 -1.16
N LEU A 436 -5.41 29.62 -1.05
CA LEU A 436 -5.62 28.68 -2.15
C LEU A 436 -6.97 28.00 -2.00
N ARG A 437 -7.60 27.70 -3.14
CA ARG A 437 -8.75 26.81 -3.26
C ARG A 437 -8.31 25.59 -4.06
N ILE A 438 -8.16 24.46 -3.40
CA ILE A 438 -7.79 23.18 -4.02
C ILE A 438 -9.08 22.40 -4.26
N ARG A 439 -9.35 22.07 -5.53
CA ARG A 439 -10.52 21.31 -5.99
C ARG A 439 -10.20 19.87 -6.26
#